data_AF-A0A1M5E974-F1
#
_entry.id   AF-A0A1M5E974-F1
#
_cell.length_a   1.000
_cell.length_b   1.000
_cell.length_c   1.000
_cell.angle_alpha   90.00
_cell.angle_beta   90.00
_cell.angle_gamma   90.00
#
_symmetry.space_group_name_H-M   'P 1'
#
loop_
_entity.id
_entity.type
_entity.pdbx_description
1 polymer ?
#
loop_
_entity_poly.entity_id
_entity_poly.type
_entity_poly.pdbx_seq_one_letter_code
_entity_poly.pdbx_strand_id
1 'polypeptide(L)'
;MDKLPCKECGALILPATFQKNHGSCRLCADGIKKETCEDCGKEATVLSNIDGKRICIKCNMSRTKPTTDTWKQSCSIEKHPFKIESLELSPYPNFEDVFLDKKLEGFFYPLCSVHFSGKENDKKHVFHLVSYNGLWLDQAEESAGLNEGYSAFELKDGKYDFKGNLKSFKGYADIPDLYRFLKEDFERSGTEYLNTGMTEEEYEDQVASHYTKQSESFDRAYYIYTFFNYAIKKLKQSRRQGAENLFSAFNTTDFIAASEELIVNEKYFAFPANLVNTIPLGACWSYEYGVDGNNTFAFYDPEKSLVYNVNQYS
;
A
#
# COMPACT_ATOMS: atom_id res chain seq x y z
N MET A 1 -13.18 -18.97 39.99
CA MET A 1 -11.71 -18.93 40.05
C MET A 1 -11.35 -17.48 40.29
N ASP A 2 -10.91 -17.15 41.51
CA ASP A 2 -10.83 -15.76 41.94
C ASP A 2 -9.57 -15.10 41.38
N LYS A 3 -9.74 -13.91 40.79
CA LYS A 3 -8.62 -13.13 40.24
C LYS A 3 -7.88 -12.44 41.39
N LEU A 4 -6.55 -12.33 41.28
CA LEU A 4 -5.69 -11.64 42.24
C LEU A 4 -5.28 -10.26 41.70
N PRO A 5 -5.18 -9.21 42.53
CA PRO A 5 -4.73 -7.90 42.08
C PRO A 5 -3.21 -7.88 41.84
N CYS A 6 -2.79 -7.35 40.69
CA CYS A 6 -1.38 -7.06 40.38
C CYS A 6 -0.77 -6.12 41.44
N LYS A 7 0.42 -6.44 41.96
CA LYS A 7 1.15 -5.66 42.97
C LYS A 7 1.53 -4.26 42.50
N GLU A 8 1.76 -4.08 41.20
CA GLU A 8 2.21 -2.80 40.62
C GLU A 8 1.04 -1.89 40.25
N CYS A 9 0.00 -2.43 39.61
CA CYS A 9 -1.06 -1.60 38.99
C CYS A 9 -2.48 -1.90 39.45
N GLY A 10 -2.66 -2.85 40.38
CA GLY A 10 -3.96 -3.23 40.96
C GLY A 10 -4.91 -3.99 40.02
N ALA A 11 -4.54 -4.24 38.77
CA ALA A 11 -5.39 -4.95 37.81
C ALA A 11 -5.64 -6.41 38.25
N LEU A 12 -6.89 -6.88 38.15
CA LEU A 12 -7.28 -8.25 38.47
C LEU A 12 -6.77 -9.23 37.40
N ILE A 13 -5.85 -10.12 37.79
CA ILE A 13 -5.20 -11.12 36.92
C ILE A 13 -5.46 -12.54 37.41
N LEU A 14 -5.29 -13.51 36.50
CA LEU A 14 -5.40 -14.92 36.86
C LEU A 14 -4.27 -15.33 37.82
N PRO A 15 -4.52 -16.24 38.79
CA PRO A 15 -3.48 -16.72 39.70
C PRO A 15 -2.24 -17.28 38.99
N ALA A 16 -2.41 -17.94 37.85
CA ALA A 16 -1.30 -18.43 37.02
C ALA A 16 -0.42 -17.29 36.49
N THR A 17 -1.02 -16.18 36.06
CA THR A 17 -0.30 -14.97 35.64
C THR A 17 0.40 -14.31 36.82
N PHE A 18 -0.26 -14.26 37.98
CA PHE A 18 0.31 -13.72 39.21
C PHE A 18 1.56 -14.50 39.65
N GLN A 19 1.53 -15.83 39.62
CA GLN A 19 2.69 -16.66 39.94
C GLN A 19 3.82 -16.52 38.90
N LYS A 20 3.49 -16.60 37.61
CA LYS A 20 4.47 -16.52 36.51
C LYS A 20 5.24 -15.20 36.50
N ASN A 21 4.60 -14.11 36.90
CA ASN A 21 5.16 -12.76 36.84
C ASN A 21 5.40 -12.16 38.24
N HIS A 22 5.67 -12.99 39.26
CA HIS A 22 6.05 -12.58 40.62
C HIS A 22 5.10 -11.60 41.33
N GLY A 23 3.82 -11.66 41.00
CA GLY A 23 2.75 -10.83 41.55
C GLY A 23 2.34 -9.66 40.66
N SER A 24 2.93 -9.52 39.47
CA SER A 24 2.62 -8.46 38.52
C SER A 24 1.77 -8.97 37.35
N CYS A 25 1.01 -8.08 36.70
CA CYS A 25 0.40 -8.41 35.41
C CYS A 25 1.49 -8.48 34.34
N ARG A 26 1.19 -9.11 33.20
CA ARG A 26 2.17 -9.25 32.11
C ARG A 26 2.74 -7.90 31.67
N LEU A 27 1.90 -6.88 31.54
CA LEU A 27 2.30 -5.54 31.11
C LEU A 27 3.26 -4.86 32.10
N CYS A 28 2.97 -4.92 33.40
CA CYS A 28 3.86 -4.38 34.43
C CYS A 28 5.18 -5.14 34.52
N ALA A 29 5.15 -6.47 34.36
CA ALA A 29 6.36 -7.29 34.34
C ALA A 29 7.25 -6.98 33.12
N ASP A 30 6.63 -6.58 32.00
CA ASP A 30 7.32 -6.11 30.79
C ASP A 30 7.69 -4.61 30.87
N GLY A 31 7.53 -3.96 32.03
CA GLY A 31 7.92 -2.57 32.27
C GLY A 31 6.95 -1.51 31.73
N ILE A 32 5.78 -1.92 31.22
CA ILE A 32 4.78 -1.02 30.65
C ILE A 32 3.99 -0.37 31.79
N LYS A 33 4.27 0.91 32.04
CA LYS A 33 3.65 1.70 33.12
C LYS A 33 2.32 2.29 32.68
N LYS A 34 1.43 2.50 33.65
CA LYS A 34 0.22 3.31 33.44
C LYS A 34 0.62 4.78 33.39
N GLU A 35 0.06 5.47 32.43
CA GLU A 35 0.26 6.91 32.23
C GLU A 35 -1.10 7.60 32.15
N THR A 36 -1.15 8.87 32.53
CA THR A 36 -2.40 9.63 32.51
C THR A 36 -2.67 10.12 31.10
N CYS A 37 -3.83 9.77 30.54
CA CYS A 37 -4.29 10.29 29.28
C CYS A 37 -4.52 11.80 29.39
N GLU A 38 -3.87 12.58 28.52
CA GLU A 38 -3.97 14.05 28.52
C GLU A 38 -5.34 14.58 28.06
N ASP A 39 -6.23 13.71 27.55
CA ASP A 39 -7.55 14.09 27.05
C ASP A 39 -8.67 13.79 28.06
N CYS A 40 -8.73 12.57 28.62
CA CYS A 40 -9.77 12.19 29.60
C CYS A 40 -9.30 12.14 31.06
N GLY A 41 -8.01 12.38 31.33
CA GLY A 41 -7.44 12.33 32.68
C GLY A 41 -7.41 10.93 33.32
N LYS A 42 -7.75 9.87 32.57
CA LYS A 42 -7.75 8.49 33.06
C LYS A 42 -6.39 7.84 32.83
N GLU A 43 -5.98 6.98 33.76
CA GLU A 43 -4.82 6.13 33.57
C GLU A 43 -5.05 5.11 32.45
N ALA A 44 -4.06 4.97 31.56
CA ALA A 44 -4.03 3.94 30.53
C ALA A 44 -2.61 3.37 30.40
N THR A 45 -2.53 2.09 30.01
CA THR A 45 -1.26 1.39 29.85
C THR A 45 -0.60 1.64 28.49
N VAL A 46 -1.36 2.16 27.53
CA VAL A 46 -0.90 2.49 26.18
C VAL A 46 -1.47 3.86 25.82
N LEU A 47 -0.58 4.80 25.51
CA LEU A 47 -0.92 6.12 25.01
C LEU A 47 -0.28 6.31 23.64
N SER A 48 -1.07 6.81 22.68
CA SER A 48 -0.61 7.24 21.37
C SER A 48 -0.23 8.73 21.43
N ASN A 49 0.82 9.13 20.71
CA ASN A 49 1.16 10.55 20.56
C ASN A 49 0.44 11.13 19.34
N ILE A 50 -0.54 12.00 19.58
CA ILE A 50 -1.42 12.57 18.55
C ILE A 50 -1.47 14.08 18.74
N ASP A 51 -1.03 14.81 17.72
CA ASP A 51 -0.88 16.27 17.74
C ASP A 51 -0.07 16.77 18.97
N GLY A 52 0.99 16.04 19.33
CA GLY A 52 1.83 16.35 20.49
C GLY A 52 1.21 16.00 21.84
N LYS A 53 0.06 15.32 21.87
CA LYS A 53 -0.61 14.86 23.10
C LYS A 53 -0.58 13.35 23.24
N ARG A 54 -0.30 12.85 24.44
CA ARG A 54 -0.35 11.44 24.82
C ARG A 54 -1.76 11.06 25.26
N ILE A 55 -2.50 10.46 24.35
CA ILE A 55 -3.91 10.13 24.56
C ILE A 55 -4.13 8.61 24.55
N CYS A 56 -5.09 8.13 25.35
CA CYS A 56 -5.43 6.72 25.40
C CYS A 56 -6.21 6.30 24.15
N ILE A 57 -6.17 5.00 23.84
CA ILE A 57 -6.84 4.42 22.66
C ILE A 57 -8.32 4.79 22.57
N LYS A 58 -9.03 4.86 23.71
CA LYS A 58 -10.47 5.18 23.74
C LYS A 58 -10.74 6.64 23.36
N CYS A 59 -9.91 7.56 23.82
CA CYS A 59 -9.96 8.98 23.42
C CYS A 59 -9.61 9.13 21.95
N ASN A 60 -8.57 8.44 21.49
CA ASN A 60 -8.21 8.43 20.07
C ASN A 60 -9.37 7.97 19.20
N MET A 61 -9.94 6.78 19.47
CA MET A 61 -11.11 6.27 18.74
C MET A 61 -12.31 7.23 18.77
N SER A 62 -12.54 7.93 19.88
CA SER A 62 -13.66 8.88 19.96
C SER A 62 -13.42 10.12 19.10
N ARG A 63 -12.16 10.58 19.01
CA ARG A 63 -11.75 11.71 18.15
C ARG A 63 -11.81 11.36 16.67
N THR A 64 -11.45 10.14 16.31
CA THR A 64 -11.41 9.69 14.91
C THR A 64 -12.76 9.20 14.40
N LYS A 65 -13.69 8.89 15.29
CA LYS A 65 -15.03 8.37 14.95
C LYS A 65 -15.79 9.19 13.89
N PRO A 66 -15.86 10.54 13.95
CA PRO A 66 -16.57 11.31 12.91
C PRO A 66 -15.94 11.12 11.52
N THR A 67 -14.61 11.07 11.43
CA THR A 67 -13.87 10.82 10.19
C THR A 67 -14.15 9.40 9.69
N THR A 68 -14.04 8.41 10.56
CA THR A 68 -14.40 7.01 10.29
C THR A 68 -15.83 6.87 9.76
N ASP A 69 -16.80 7.51 10.42
CA ASP A 69 -18.21 7.40 10.07
C ASP A 69 -18.48 8.06 8.70
N THR A 70 -17.77 9.15 8.38
CA THR A 70 -17.82 9.80 7.06
C THR A 70 -17.22 8.88 5.99
N TRP A 71 -16.03 8.34 6.24
CA TRP A 71 -15.36 7.39 5.35
C TRP A 71 -16.22 6.17 5.02
N LYS A 72 -16.82 5.56 6.05
CA LYS A 72 -17.71 4.40 5.89
C LYS A 72 -18.92 4.69 5.01
N GLN A 73 -19.41 5.92 5.00
CA GLN A 73 -20.49 6.31 4.10
C GLN A 73 -20.02 6.40 2.64
N SER A 74 -18.80 6.88 2.37
CA SER A 74 -18.21 6.93 1.03
C SER A 74 -17.99 5.53 0.43
N CYS A 75 -17.74 4.52 1.27
CA CYS A 75 -17.63 3.12 0.86
C CYS A 75 -18.98 2.41 0.66
N SER A 76 -20.11 3.03 1.02
CA SER A 76 -21.42 2.39 0.86
C SER A 76 -21.71 2.18 -0.63
N ILE A 77 -22.05 0.94 -1.01
CA ILE A 77 -22.44 0.60 -2.38
C ILE A 77 -23.54 1.56 -2.87
N GLU A 78 -24.50 1.95 -2.03
CA GLU A 78 -25.59 2.84 -2.42
C GLU A 78 -25.08 4.23 -2.84
N LYS A 79 -24.10 4.77 -2.08
CA LYS A 79 -23.55 6.12 -2.28
C LYS A 79 -22.39 6.17 -3.28
N HIS A 80 -21.79 5.03 -3.60
CA HIS A 80 -20.66 4.97 -4.52
C HIS A 80 -21.08 5.42 -5.94
N PRO A 81 -20.31 6.28 -6.62
CA PRO A 81 -20.69 6.84 -7.93
C PRO A 81 -20.59 5.84 -9.09
N PHE A 82 -19.88 4.74 -8.88
CA PHE A 82 -19.69 3.68 -9.87
C PHE A 82 -20.46 2.41 -9.52
N LYS A 83 -20.86 1.66 -10.55
CA LYS A 83 -21.45 0.31 -10.45
C LYS A 83 -20.35 -0.69 -10.11
N ILE A 84 -20.22 -1.04 -8.83
CA ILE A 84 -19.14 -1.92 -8.33
C ILE A 84 -19.37 -3.36 -8.79
N GLU A 85 -20.63 -3.81 -8.76
CA GLU A 85 -21.06 -5.15 -9.15
C GLU A 85 -20.81 -5.53 -10.61
N SER A 86 -20.50 -4.57 -11.49
CA SER A 86 -20.27 -4.81 -12.92
C SER A 86 -18.91 -4.29 -13.40
N LEU A 87 -17.93 -4.19 -12.51
CA LEU A 87 -16.58 -3.78 -12.89
C LEU A 87 -15.90 -4.86 -13.74
N GLU A 88 -15.07 -4.43 -14.69
CA GLU A 88 -14.20 -5.31 -15.48
C GLU A 88 -12.74 -5.07 -15.06
N LEU A 89 -11.93 -6.13 -15.04
CA LEU A 89 -10.52 -6.06 -14.70
C LEU A 89 -9.64 -6.38 -15.90
N SER A 90 -8.59 -5.59 -16.10
CA SER A 90 -7.49 -5.91 -17.01
C SER A 90 -6.20 -6.06 -16.21
N PRO A 91 -5.79 -7.28 -15.84
CA PRO A 91 -4.57 -7.48 -15.07
C PRO A 91 -3.34 -7.26 -15.97
N TYR A 92 -2.27 -6.72 -15.39
CA TYR A 92 -1.00 -6.42 -16.05
C TYR A 92 -1.15 -5.64 -17.37
N PRO A 93 -1.87 -4.50 -17.37
CA PRO A 93 -2.07 -3.71 -18.59
C PRO A 93 -0.72 -3.30 -19.20
N ASN A 94 -0.72 -3.00 -20.50
CA ASN A 94 0.50 -2.49 -21.11
C ASN A 94 0.82 -1.12 -20.52
N PHE A 95 2.11 -0.84 -20.38
CA PHE A 95 2.58 0.40 -19.80
C PHE A 95 2.02 1.64 -20.53
N GLU A 96 1.99 1.61 -21.87
CA GLU A 96 1.48 2.72 -22.68
C GLU A 96 -0.04 2.90 -22.59
N ASP A 97 -0.77 1.90 -22.10
CA ASP A 97 -2.22 2.02 -21.84
C ASP A 97 -2.49 2.70 -20.49
N VAL A 98 -1.48 2.76 -19.61
CA VAL A 98 -1.60 3.31 -18.25
C VAL A 98 -1.00 4.71 -18.14
N PHE A 99 0.19 4.95 -18.69
CA PHE A 99 0.93 6.18 -18.47
C PHE A 99 1.07 7.03 -19.73
N LEU A 100 1.05 8.35 -19.55
CA LEU A 100 1.34 9.32 -20.62
C LEU A 100 2.85 9.49 -20.85
N ASP A 101 3.67 9.35 -19.80
CA ASP A 101 5.12 9.53 -19.87
C ASP A 101 5.85 8.19 -19.82
N LYS A 102 6.56 7.87 -20.90
CA LYS A 102 7.43 6.67 -21.01
C LYS A 102 8.56 6.65 -19.99
N LYS A 103 8.95 7.79 -19.43
CA LYS A 103 10.01 7.86 -18.40
C LYS A 103 9.63 7.18 -17.09
N LEU A 104 8.34 6.92 -16.85
CA LEU A 104 7.89 6.19 -15.66
C LEU A 104 8.17 4.68 -15.76
N GLU A 105 8.59 4.18 -16.94
CA GLU A 105 8.92 2.78 -17.14
C GLU A 105 10.14 2.40 -16.29
N GLY A 106 10.03 1.28 -15.56
CA GLY A 106 11.01 0.86 -14.57
C GLY A 106 10.86 1.50 -13.18
N PHE A 107 10.12 2.60 -13.05
CA PHE A 107 9.79 3.18 -11.75
C PHE A 107 8.45 2.66 -11.21
N PHE A 108 7.47 2.50 -12.11
CA PHE A 108 6.14 2.03 -11.75
C PHE A 108 5.76 0.76 -12.52
N TYR A 109 5.15 -0.17 -11.81
CA TYR A 109 4.58 -1.41 -12.31
C TYR A 109 3.05 -1.26 -12.41
N PRO A 110 2.47 -1.34 -13.62
CA PRO A 110 1.02 -1.42 -13.79
C PRO A 110 0.48 -2.76 -13.26
N LEU A 111 -0.26 -2.74 -12.14
CA LEU A 111 -0.81 -3.95 -11.55
C LEU A 111 -2.07 -4.38 -12.28
N CYS A 112 -3.08 -3.51 -12.31
CA CYS A 112 -4.29 -3.74 -13.08
C CYS A 112 -4.95 -2.43 -13.51
N SER A 113 -5.78 -2.51 -14.55
CA SER A 113 -6.79 -1.50 -14.86
C SER A 113 -8.16 -1.99 -14.41
N VAL A 114 -8.90 -1.12 -13.75
CA VAL A 114 -10.27 -1.35 -13.31
C VAL A 114 -11.20 -0.47 -14.13
N HIS A 115 -12.14 -1.11 -14.80
CA HIS A 115 -13.12 -0.44 -15.65
C HIS A 115 -14.45 -0.37 -14.92
N PHE A 116 -14.84 0.84 -14.55
CA PHE A 116 -16.11 1.11 -13.89
C PHE A 116 -17.12 1.69 -14.88
N SER A 117 -18.39 1.43 -14.64
CA SER A 117 -19.49 2.16 -15.27
C SER A 117 -20.09 3.14 -14.27
N GLY A 118 -20.27 4.41 -14.67
CA GLY A 118 -20.93 5.42 -13.86
C GLY A 118 -22.40 5.08 -13.63
N LYS A 119 -22.93 5.34 -12.43
CA LYS A 119 -24.35 5.06 -12.13
C LYS A 119 -25.32 5.99 -12.84
N GLU A 120 -24.94 7.26 -13.03
CA GLU A 120 -25.86 8.28 -13.57
C GLU A 120 -25.98 8.23 -15.09
N ASN A 121 -24.93 7.83 -15.81
CA ASN A 121 -24.85 7.99 -17.27
C ASN A 121 -24.20 6.81 -18.00
N ASP A 122 -23.88 5.71 -17.31
CA ASP A 122 -23.20 4.54 -17.87
C ASP A 122 -21.87 4.84 -18.57
N LYS A 123 -21.27 6.02 -18.31
CA LYS A 123 -19.96 6.37 -18.83
C LYS A 123 -18.93 5.40 -18.25
N LYS A 124 -18.08 4.85 -19.12
CA LYS A 124 -16.96 4.02 -18.70
C LYS A 124 -15.82 4.88 -18.15
N HIS A 125 -15.28 4.49 -17.01
CA HIS A 125 -14.14 5.08 -16.35
C HIS A 125 -13.06 4.01 -16.16
N VAL A 126 -11.81 4.35 -16.48
CA VAL A 126 -10.68 3.47 -16.29
C VAL A 126 -9.78 4.09 -15.23
N PHE A 127 -9.45 3.29 -14.21
CA PHE A 127 -8.46 3.63 -13.22
C PHE A 127 -7.41 2.52 -13.19
N HIS A 128 -6.18 2.87 -12.86
CA HIS A 128 -5.06 1.96 -12.78
C HIS A 128 -4.53 1.88 -11.36
N LEU A 129 -4.26 0.65 -10.92
CA LEU A 129 -3.49 0.40 -9.71
C LEU A 129 -2.05 0.19 -10.14
N VAL A 130 -1.15 0.98 -9.54
CA VAL A 130 0.27 0.99 -9.89
C VAL A 130 1.10 0.97 -8.62
N SER A 131 2.23 0.29 -8.66
CA SER A 131 3.15 0.18 -7.53
C SER A 131 4.57 0.57 -7.96
N TYR A 132 5.35 1.11 -7.03
CA TYR A 132 6.79 1.33 -7.20
C TYR A 132 7.62 0.36 -6.32
N ASN A 133 7.04 -0.77 -5.88
CA ASN A 133 7.75 -1.76 -5.07
C ASN A 133 9.08 -2.16 -5.74
N GLY A 134 10.09 -2.46 -4.92
CA GLY A 134 11.47 -2.62 -5.38
C GLY A 134 12.28 -1.32 -5.37
N LEU A 135 11.66 -0.16 -5.14
CA LEU A 135 12.33 1.12 -5.04
C LEU A 135 12.05 1.82 -3.71
N TRP A 136 13.08 2.49 -3.21
CA TRP A 136 13.03 3.34 -2.02
C TRP A 136 13.07 4.81 -2.42
N LEU A 137 12.41 5.65 -1.63
CA LEU A 137 12.48 7.09 -1.83
C LEU A 137 13.70 7.69 -1.15
N ASP A 138 14.21 8.76 -1.74
CA ASP A 138 15.16 9.67 -1.13
C ASP A 138 14.37 10.75 -0.37
N GLN A 139 14.38 10.67 0.96
CA GLN A 139 13.68 11.60 1.84
C GLN A 139 14.18 13.05 1.68
N ALA A 140 15.35 13.28 1.09
CA ALA A 140 15.85 14.63 0.80
C ALA A 140 15.15 15.28 -0.41
N GLU A 141 14.51 14.48 -1.28
CA GLU A 141 13.93 14.91 -2.56
C GLU A 141 12.40 14.71 -2.57
N GLU A 142 11.73 14.82 -1.41
CA GLU A 142 10.27 14.69 -1.32
C GLU A 142 9.52 15.62 -2.29
N SER A 143 8.40 15.12 -2.85
CA SER A 143 7.58 15.90 -3.78
C SER A 143 6.11 15.80 -3.42
N ALA A 144 5.33 16.84 -3.74
CA ALA A 144 3.91 16.92 -3.39
C ALA A 144 3.01 15.82 -4.03
N GLY A 145 3.54 15.04 -4.97
CA GLY A 145 2.83 13.94 -5.63
C GLY A 145 3.45 12.56 -5.41
N LEU A 146 4.45 12.44 -4.53
CA LEU A 146 5.09 11.18 -4.19
C LEU A 146 5.75 11.26 -2.81
N ASN A 147 5.38 10.34 -1.93
CA ASN A 147 6.07 10.05 -0.68
C ASN A 147 5.95 8.57 -0.32
N GLU A 148 6.46 8.17 0.85
CA GLU A 148 6.45 6.77 1.28
C GLU A 148 5.05 6.17 1.38
N GLY A 149 4.02 6.99 1.64
CA GLY A 149 2.64 6.55 1.74
C GLY A 149 1.94 6.47 0.39
N TYR A 150 2.25 7.33 -0.58
CA TYR A 150 1.48 7.39 -1.83
C TYR A 150 2.22 7.93 -3.04
N SER A 151 1.64 7.63 -4.21
CA SER A 151 1.93 8.27 -5.49
C SER A 151 0.65 8.85 -6.10
N ALA A 152 0.72 10.08 -6.61
CA ALA A 152 -0.42 10.82 -7.17
C ALA A 152 -0.29 11.00 -8.68
N PHE A 153 -1.41 10.81 -9.39
CA PHE A 153 -1.50 10.91 -10.84
C PHE A 153 -2.72 11.72 -11.23
N GLU A 154 -2.60 12.63 -12.18
CA GLU A 154 -3.76 13.23 -12.84
C GLU A 154 -4.26 12.29 -13.93
N LEU A 155 -5.57 12.03 -13.92
CA LEU A 155 -6.25 11.20 -14.89
C LEU A 155 -6.60 12.04 -16.13
N LYS A 156 -5.98 11.71 -17.26
CA LYS A 156 -6.22 12.34 -18.57
C LYS A 156 -6.57 11.27 -19.59
N ASP A 157 -7.80 11.32 -20.10
CA ASP A 157 -8.31 10.39 -21.12
C ASP A 157 -8.07 8.91 -20.79
N GLY A 158 -8.26 8.55 -19.52
CA GLY A 158 -8.06 7.17 -19.05
C GLY A 158 -6.59 6.78 -18.85
N LYS A 159 -5.64 7.74 -18.83
CA LYS A 159 -4.22 7.52 -18.55
C LYS A 159 -3.71 8.44 -17.45
N TYR A 160 -2.55 8.09 -16.90
CA TYR A 160 -1.93 8.78 -15.78
C TYR A 160 -0.80 9.72 -16.20
N ASP A 161 -0.91 10.96 -15.73
CA ASP A 161 0.13 11.99 -15.72
C ASP A 161 0.66 12.13 -14.29
N PHE A 162 1.87 11.65 -14.04
CA PHE A 162 2.47 11.57 -12.70
C PHE A 162 2.77 12.97 -12.13
N LYS A 163 2.40 13.19 -10.86
CA LYS A 163 2.53 14.48 -10.17
C LYS A 163 3.71 14.58 -9.21
N GLY A 164 4.45 13.49 -9.02
CA GLY A 164 5.68 13.53 -8.24
C GLY A 164 6.91 13.83 -9.10
N ASN A 165 8.08 13.67 -8.49
CA ASN A 165 9.37 13.85 -9.13
C ASN A 165 10.12 12.51 -9.16
N LEU A 166 10.54 12.03 -10.33
CA LEU A 166 11.29 10.78 -10.43
C LEU A 166 12.64 10.84 -9.71
N LYS A 167 13.21 12.03 -9.50
CA LYS A 167 14.44 12.20 -8.70
C LYS A 167 14.25 11.84 -7.22
N SER A 168 13.00 11.77 -6.75
CA SER A 168 12.68 11.29 -5.41
C SER A 168 12.96 9.80 -5.23
N PHE A 169 13.22 9.02 -6.30
CA PHE A 169 13.62 7.63 -6.18
C PHE A 169 15.13 7.48 -6.03
N LYS A 170 15.56 6.72 -5.03
CA LYS A 170 16.94 6.26 -4.93
C LYS A 170 17.30 5.47 -6.19
N GLY A 171 18.44 5.77 -6.79
CA GLY A 171 18.85 5.16 -8.06
C GLY A 171 18.20 5.74 -9.30
N TYR A 172 17.51 6.89 -9.23
CA TYR A 172 16.87 7.56 -10.36
C TYR A 172 17.69 7.56 -11.67
N ALA A 173 19.00 7.82 -11.58
CA ALA A 173 19.87 7.89 -12.75
C ALA A 173 20.18 6.51 -13.37
N ASP A 174 20.14 5.45 -12.57
CA ASP A 174 20.56 4.10 -12.97
C ASP A 174 19.38 3.21 -13.37
N ILE A 175 18.20 3.46 -12.80
CA ILE A 175 16.98 2.66 -13.01
C ILE A 175 16.63 2.47 -14.49
N PRO A 176 16.61 3.51 -15.36
CA PRO A 176 16.23 3.32 -16.76
C PRO A 176 17.11 2.33 -17.52
N ASP A 177 18.42 2.33 -17.25
CA ASP A 177 19.37 1.46 -17.93
C ASP A 177 19.27 0.02 -17.44
N LEU A 178 19.21 -0.18 -16.11
CA LEU A 178 19.03 -1.50 -15.52
C LEU A 178 17.69 -2.11 -15.92
N TYR A 179 16.60 -1.35 -15.84
CA TYR A 179 15.27 -1.83 -16.24
C TYR A 179 15.24 -2.32 -17.68
N ARG A 180 15.84 -1.54 -18.60
CA ARG A 180 15.94 -1.93 -20.01
C ARG A 180 16.68 -3.26 -20.16
N PHE A 181 17.82 -3.43 -19.49
CA PHE A 181 18.57 -4.68 -19.52
C PHE A 181 17.72 -5.87 -19.03
N LEU A 182 17.06 -5.71 -17.88
CA LEU A 182 16.21 -6.74 -17.29
C LEU A 182 15.03 -7.10 -18.21
N LYS A 183 14.39 -6.10 -18.80
CA LYS A 183 13.28 -6.27 -19.75
C LYS A 183 13.71 -7.03 -20.99
N GLU A 184 14.80 -6.63 -21.63
CA GLU A 184 15.33 -7.29 -22.83
C GLU A 184 15.73 -8.75 -22.56
N ASP A 185 16.33 -9.01 -21.39
CA ASP A 185 16.67 -10.37 -20.98
C ASP A 185 15.42 -11.23 -20.73
N PHE A 186 14.44 -10.70 -20.01
CA PHE A 186 13.20 -11.42 -19.72
C PHE A 186 12.33 -11.64 -20.96
N GLU A 187 12.29 -10.70 -21.90
CA GLU A 187 11.59 -10.87 -23.18
C GLU A 187 12.21 -12.00 -24.02
N ARG A 188 13.54 -12.16 -23.96
CA ARG A 188 14.26 -13.22 -24.67
C ARG A 188 14.09 -14.59 -24.00
N SER A 189 14.17 -14.64 -22.67
CA SER A 189 14.39 -15.89 -21.93
C SER A 189 13.32 -16.20 -20.87
N GLY A 190 12.36 -15.31 -20.62
CA GLY A 190 11.39 -15.43 -19.53
C GLY A 190 10.51 -16.69 -19.57
N THR A 191 10.22 -17.21 -20.77
CA THR A 191 9.53 -18.51 -20.91
C THR A 191 10.40 -19.68 -20.47
N GLU A 192 11.70 -19.63 -20.74
CA GLU A 192 12.65 -20.64 -20.26
C GLU A 192 12.76 -20.58 -18.74
N TYR A 193 12.96 -19.39 -18.16
CA TYR A 193 13.02 -19.19 -16.70
C TYR A 193 11.80 -19.77 -15.99
N LEU A 194 10.60 -19.53 -16.52
CA LEU A 194 9.37 -20.08 -15.98
C LEU A 194 9.30 -21.61 -16.08
N ASN A 195 9.79 -22.20 -17.18
CA ASN A 195 9.70 -23.64 -17.42
C ASN A 195 10.76 -24.43 -16.64
N THR A 196 11.95 -23.85 -16.41
CA THR A 196 13.02 -24.45 -15.61
C THR A 196 12.82 -24.24 -14.11
N GLY A 197 11.92 -23.34 -13.73
CA GLY A 197 11.68 -23.00 -12.33
C GLY A 197 12.81 -22.17 -11.73
N MET A 198 13.43 -21.30 -12.55
CA MET A 198 14.48 -20.38 -12.11
C MET A 198 14.01 -19.59 -10.89
N THR A 199 14.83 -19.65 -9.85
CA THR A 199 14.62 -18.91 -8.60
C THR A 199 15.11 -17.48 -8.73
N GLU A 200 14.69 -16.65 -7.79
CA GLU A 200 15.07 -15.25 -7.77
C GLU A 200 16.56 -15.03 -7.52
N GLU A 201 17.17 -15.85 -6.66
CA GLU A 201 18.63 -15.83 -6.37
C GLU A 201 19.43 -16.20 -7.63
N GLU A 202 19.02 -17.25 -8.36
CA GLU A 202 19.64 -17.63 -9.63
C GLU A 202 19.53 -16.54 -10.68
N TYR A 203 18.37 -15.86 -10.76
CA TYR A 203 18.20 -14.74 -11.68
C TYR A 203 19.06 -13.55 -11.31
N GLU A 204 19.19 -13.22 -10.03
CA GLU A 204 20.07 -12.15 -9.56
C GLU A 204 21.54 -12.43 -9.92
N ASP A 205 22.02 -13.65 -9.70
CA ASP A 205 23.38 -14.08 -10.09
C ASP A 205 23.60 -13.99 -11.61
N GLN A 206 22.59 -14.39 -12.39
CA GLN A 206 22.65 -14.24 -13.84
C GLN A 206 22.73 -12.76 -14.26
N VAL A 207 21.94 -11.88 -13.65
CA VAL A 207 22.00 -10.44 -13.92
C VAL A 207 23.36 -9.89 -13.51
N ALA A 208 23.87 -10.23 -12.33
CA ALA A 208 25.16 -9.77 -11.83
C ALA A 208 26.35 -10.17 -12.74
N SER A 209 26.27 -11.34 -13.39
CA SER A 209 27.31 -11.81 -14.31
C SER A 209 27.31 -11.13 -15.69
N HIS A 210 26.19 -10.51 -16.09
CA HIS A 210 26.03 -9.89 -17.43
C HIS A 210 25.86 -8.37 -17.40
N TYR A 211 25.32 -7.82 -16.31
CA TYR A 211 25.15 -6.39 -16.08
C TYR A 211 26.27 -5.87 -15.19
N THR A 212 27.32 -5.33 -15.82
CA THR A 212 28.57 -4.94 -15.14
C THR A 212 28.50 -3.59 -14.41
N LYS A 213 27.46 -2.78 -14.67
CA LYS A 213 27.30 -1.49 -13.99
C LYS A 213 26.87 -1.72 -12.55
N GLN A 214 27.73 -1.32 -11.62
CA GLN A 214 27.42 -1.28 -10.20
C GLN A 214 26.81 0.07 -9.85
N SER A 215 25.74 0.06 -9.04
CA SER A 215 25.20 1.25 -8.42
C SER A 215 25.00 0.96 -6.94
N GLU A 216 25.58 1.81 -6.09
CA GLU A 216 25.38 1.78 -4.64
C GLU A 216 24.27 2.78 -4.22
N SER A 217 23.63 3.44 -5.19
CA SER A 217 22.66 4.50 -4.90
C SER A 217 21.29 3.97 -4.48
N PHE A 218 21.04 2.66 -4.62
CA PHE A 218 19.80 2.00 -4.21
C PHE A 218 20.02 0.50 -4.00
N ASP A 219 19.02 -0.17 -3.42
CA ASP A 219 19.01 -1.62 -3.23
C ASP A 219 18.75 -2.34 -4.57
N ARG A 220 19.83 -2.57 -5.31
CA ARG A 220 19.77 -3.20 -6.64
C ARG A 220 19.25 -4.64 -6.58
N ALA A 221 19.68 -5.40 -5.58
CA ALA A 221 19.26 -6.79 -5.39
C ALA A 221 17.74 -6.86 -5.25
N TYR A 222 17.19 -6.03 -4.36
CA TYR A 222 15.75 -5.95 -4.15
C TYR A 222 14.98 -5.51 -5.40
N TYR A 223 15.54 -4.59 -6.19
CA TYR A 223 14.93 -4.16 -7.45
C TYR A 223 14.87 -5.28 -8.49
N ILE A 224 15.97 -6.02 -8.68
CA ILE A 224 16.05 -7.17 -9.62
C ILE A 224 15.06 -8.26 -9.18
N TYR A 225 15.07 -8.58 -7.88
CA TYR A 225 14.16 -9.53 -7.25
C TYR A 225 12.68 -9.17 -7.50
N THR A 226 12.33 -7.89 -7.30
CA THR A 226 10.97 -7.38 -7.51
C THR A 226 10.56 -7.43 -8.98
N PHE A 227 11.45 -6.99 -9.88
CA PHE A 227 11.23 -7.05 -11.33
C PHE A 227 10.92 -8.49 -11.78
N PHE A 228 11.78 -9.45 -11.40
CA PHE A 228 11.66 -10.84 -11.85
C PHE A 228 10.36 -11.47 -11.38
N ASN A 229 9.98 -11.24 -10.12
CA ASN A 229 8.72 -11.71 -9.57
C ASN A 229 7.51 -11.17 -10.33
N TYR A 230 7.48 -9.86 -10.53
CA TYR A 230 6.41 -9.21 -11.30
C TYR A 230 6.33 -9.78 -12.73
N ALA A 231 7.48 -9.94 -13.39
CA ALA A 231 7.56 -10.42 -14.76
C ALA A 231 7.10 -11.89 -14.90
N ILE A 232 7.51 -12.78 -13.98
CA ILE A 232 7.08 -14.17 -13.93
C ILE A 232 5.57 -14.27 -13.65
N LYS A 233 5.04 -13.47 -12.71
CA LYS A 233 3.61 -13.46 -12.40
C LYS A 233 2.79 -12.93 -13.57
N LYS A 234 3.23 -11.86 -14.23
CA LYS A 234 2.66 -11.36 -15.49
C LYS A 234 2.62 -12.46 -16.56
N LEU A 235 3.73 -13.16 -16.76
CA LEU A 235 3.82 -14.24 -17.74
C LEU A 235 2.88 -15.41 -17.39
N LYS A 236 2.82 -15.84 -16.12
CA LYS A 236 1.87 -16.86 -15.64
C LYS A 236 0.42 -16.42 -15.88
N GLN A 237 0.10 -15.17 -15.58
CA GLN A 237 -1.24 -14.63 -15.75
C GLN A 237 -1.66 -14.57 -17.22
N SER A 238 -0.74 -14.22 -18.13
CA SER A 238 -1.00 -14.24 -19.58
C SER A 238 -1.39 -15.63 -20.13
N ARG A 239 -1.02 -16.70 -19.41
CA ARG A 239 -1.34 -18.10 -19.74
C ARG A 239 -2.62 -18.61 -19.06
N ARG A 240 -3.18 -17.87 -18.11
CA ARG A 240 -4.40 -18.23 -17.38
C ARG A 240 -5.63 -17.56 -18.01
N GLN A 241 -6.80 -18.17 -17.83
CA GLN A 241 -8.08 -17.52 -18.08
C GLN A 241 -8.65 -17.03 -16.73
N GLY A 242 -9.10 -15.78 -16.67
CA GLY A 242 -9.73 -15.17 -15.49
C GLY A 242 -8.78 -14.27 -14.67
N ALA A 243 -9.37 -13.35 -13.91
CA ALA A 243 -8.68 -12.34 -13.09
C ALA A 243 -9.13 -12.40 -11.61
N GLU A 244 -9.51 -13.59 -11.15
CA GLU A 244 -10.04 -13.80 -9.81
C GLU A 244 -9.00 -13.42 -8.74
N ASN A 245 -9.45 -12.75 -7.67
CA ASN A 245 -8.64 -12.33 -6.50
C ASN A 245 -7.53 -11.30 -6.76
N LEU A 246 -7.40 -10.79 -7.98
CA LEU A 246 -6.39 -9.80 -8.36
C LEU A 246 -6.70 -8.37 -7.93
N PHE A 247 -7.96 -8.10 -7.63
CA PHE A 247 -8.46 -6.81 -7.18
C PHE A 247 -9.69 -7.03 -6.34
N SER A 248 -9.92 -6.12 -5.42
CA SER A 248 -11.16 -6.08 -4.67
C SER A 248 -11.62 -4.65 -4.54
N ALA A 249 -12.86 -4.41 -4.98
CA ALA A 249 -13.48 -3.11 -4.80
C ALA A 249 -13.74 -2.83 -3.31
N PHE A 250 -13.81 -1.55 -2.96
CA PHE A 250 -14.20 -1.12 -1.62
C PHE A 250 -15.69 -1.32 -1.37
N ASN A 251 -16.07 -2.55 -1.06
CA ASN A 251 -17.40 -2.85 -0.54
C ASN A 251 -17.39 -3.95 0.53
N THR A 252 -16.20 -4.44 0.92
CA THR A 252 -16.05 -5.42 2.00
C THR A 252 -15.62 -4.74 3.30
N THR A 253 -16.07 -5.29 4.43
CA THR A 253 -15.76 -4.79 5.77
C THR A 253 -14.25 -4.72 6.04
N ASP A 254 -13.48 -5.67 5.50
CA ASP A 254 -12.05 -5.77 5.76
C ASP A 254 -11.26 -4.63 5.07
N PHE A 255 -11.63 -4.24 3.85
CA PHE A 255 -11.00 -3.08 3.19
C PHE A 255 -11.35 -1.77 3.85
N ILE A 256 -12.60 -1.64 4.29
CA ILE A 256 -13.04 -0.46 5.04
C ILE A 256 -12.16 -0.29 6.28
N ALA A 257 -11.88 -1.38 7.01
CA ALA A 257 -11.04 -1.36 8.20
C ALA A 257 -9.55 -1.06 7.88
N ALA A 258 -8.98 -1.72 6.86
CA ALA A 258 -7.57 -1.50 6.47
C ALA A 258 -7.32 -0.05 6.03
N SER A 259 -8.24 0.53 5.26
CA SER A 259 -8.11 1.92 4.83
C SER A 259 -8.55 2.94 5.88
N GLU A 260 -9.38 2.55 6.85
CA GLU A 260 -9.70 3.43 7.98
C GLU A 260 -8.43 3.89 8.70
N GLU A 261 -7.42 3.02 8.82
CA GLU A 261 -6.10 3.40 9.34
C GLU A 261 -5.42 4.47 8.48
N LEU A 262 -5.41 4.30 7.16
CA LEU A 262 -4.85 5.26 6.21
C LEU A 262 -5.55 6.63 6.30
N ILE A 263 -6.88 6.63 6.39
CA ILE A 263 -7.69 7.85 6.53
C ILE A 263 -7.42 8.53 7.87
N VAL A 264 -7.42 7.78 8.97
CA VAL A 264 -7.21 8.32 10.31
C VAL A 264 -5.80 8.90 10.48
N ASN A 265 -4.81 8.24 9.86
CA ASN A 265 -3.42 8.63 9.94
C ASN A 265 -2.98 9.53 8.76
N GLU A 266 -3.91 10.06 7.95
CA GLU A 266 -3.58 10.78 6.71
C GLU A 266 -2.57 11.92 6.93
N LYS A 267 -2.64 12.59 8.10
CA LYS A 267 -1.74 13.67 8.48
C LYS A 267 -0.29 13.21 8.69
N TYR A 268 -0.09 11.99 9.17
CA TYR A 268 1.25 11.41 9.38
C TYR A 268 1.90 11.04 8.06
N PHE A 269 1.09 10.63 7.09
CA PHE A 269 1.55 10.32 5.74
C PHE A 269 1.65 11.55 4.84
N ALA A 270 1.49 12.76 5.39
CA ALA A 270 1.55 14.03 4.67
C ALA A 270 0.70 14.02 3.38
N PHE A 271 -0.49 13.40 3.42
CA PHE A 271 -1.37 13.41 2.27
C PHE A 271 -1.80 14.85 1.95
N PRO A 272 -1.59 15.34 0.72
CA PRO A 272 -2.07 16.66 0.28
C PRO A 272 -3.59 16.64 0.05
N ALA A 273 -4.18 15.45 0.02
CA ALA A 273 -5.60 15.22 -0.12
C ALA A 273 -6.22 14.94 1.25
N ASN A 274 -7.41 15.46 1.47
CA ASN A 274 -8.29 14.95 2.50
C ASN A 274 -8.89 13.64 1.97
N LEU A 275 -8.26 12.51 2.28
CA LEU A 275 -8.64 11.22 1.71
C LEU A 275 -10.09 10.86 2.08
N VAL A 276 -10.62 11.40 3.18
CA VAL A 276 -12.03 11.21 3.58
C VAL A 276 -13.03 11.67 2.51
N ASN A 277 -12.64 12.64 1.67
CA ASN A 277 -13.47 13.23 0.63
C ASN A 277 -13.23 12.60 -0.75
N THR A 278 -12.31 11.65 -0.84
CA THR A 278 -12.03 10.92 -2.08
C THR A 278 -12.96 9.73 -2.24
N ILE A 279 -13.10 9.24 -3.48
CA ILE A 279 -13.85 8.05 -3.81
C ILE A 279 -12.93 6.83 -3.64
N PRO A 280 -13.20 5.91 -2.71
CA PRO A 280 -12.49 4.63 -2.64
C PRO A 280 -12.73 3.82 -3.92
N LEU A 281 -11.69 3.39 -4.62
CA LEU A 281 -11.84 2.55 -5.81
C LEU A 281 -11.71 1.05 -5.48
N GLY A 282 -10.59 0.68 -4.88
CA GLY A 282 -10.35 -0.67 -4.35
C GLY A 282 -8.89 -0.90 -4.01
N ALA A 283 -8.52 -2.16 -3.88
CA ALA A 283 -7.16 -2.58 -3.55
C ALA A 283 -6.68 -3.72 -4.46
N CYS A 284 -5.38 -3.70 -4.77
CA CYS A 284 -4.65 -4.84 -5.31
C CYS A 284 -3.90 -5.53 -4.18
N TRP A 285 -4.08 -6.85 -4.10
CA TRP A 285 -3.36 -7.67 -3.16
C TRP A 285 -1.94 -7.93 -3.67
N SER A 286 -0.97 -7.49 -2.89
CA SER A 286 0.45 -7.55 -3.19
C SER A 286 0.95 -8.94 -3.59
N TYR A 287 0.48 -9.98 -2.92
CA TYR A 287 0.94 -11.36 -3.14
C TYR A 287 0.58 -11.88 -4.55
N GLU A 288 -0.37 -11.25 -5.25
CA GLU A 288 -0.71 -11.60 -6.63
C GLU A 288 0.20 -10.93 -7.68
N TYR A 289 0.94 -9.87 -7.29
CA TYR A 289 1.75 -9.06 -8.21
C TYR A 289 3.23 -8.91 -7.82
N GLY A 290 3.55 -9.08 -6.55
CA GLY A 290 4.87 -8.84 -5.95
C GLY A 290 5.11 -9.77 -4.76
N VAL A 291 6.05 -9.38 -3.90
CA VAL A 291 6.77 -10.27 -2.97
C VAL A 291 6.69 -9.82 -1.52
N ASP A 292 6.46 -8.53 -1.31
CA ASP A 292 6.69 -7.83 -0.05
C ASP A 292 5.42 -7.63 0.78
N GLY A 293 4.28 -8.21 0.37
CA GLY A 293 3.05 -8.11 1.15
C GLY A 293 2.36 -6.74 1.07
N ASN A 294 2.98 -5.75 0.43
CA ASN A 294 2.53 -4.36 0.42
C ASN A 294 1.34 -4.11 -0.52
N ASN A 295 0.15 -4.01 0.04
CA ASN A 295 -1.08 -3.81 -0.74
C ASN A 295 -1.13 -2.39 -1.29
N THR A 296 -1.65 -2.24 -2.49
CA THR A 296 -1.88 -0.92 -3.10
C THR A 296 -3.37 -0.62 -3.08
N PHE A 297 -3.74 0.50 -2.46
CA PHE A 297 -5.10 1.03 -2.43
C PHE A 297 -5.22 2.22 -3.39
N ALA A 298 -6.36 2.33 -4.08
CA ALA A 298 -6.61 3.44 -5.00
C ALA A 298 -7.79 4.30 -4.52
N PHE A 299 -7.57 5.62 -4.57
CA PHE A 299 -8.54 6.65 -4.21
C PHE A 299 -8.62 7.69 -5.32
N TYR A 300 -9.82 8.17 -5.65
CA TYR A 300 -10.05 9.15 -6.72
C TYR A 300 -10.64 10.45 -6.17
N ASP A 301 -9.95 11.57 -6.43
CA ASP A 301 -10.44 12.94 -6.20
C ASP A 301 -11.06 13.46 -7.51
N PRO A 302 -12.40 13.50 -7.64
CA PRO A 302 -13.06 13.94 -8.85
C PRO A 302 -12.94 15.45 -9.10
N GLU A 303 -12.73 16.26 -8.05
CA GLU A 303 -12.61 17.72 -8.20
C GLU A 303 -11.29 18.09 -8.87
N LYS A 304 -10.23 17.35 -8.54
CA LYS A 304 -8.88 17.57 -9.10
C LYS A 304 -8.53 16.61 -10.23
N SER A 305 -9.39 15.63 -10.52
CA SER A 305 -9.09 14.52 -11.42
C SER A 305 -7.80 13.79 -11.03
N LEU A 306 -7.56 13.61 -9.73
CA LEU A 306 -6.36 12.94 -9.21
C LEU A 306 -6.69 11.54 -8.71
N VAL A 307 -5.81 10.59 -9.01
CA VAL A 307 -5.80 9.26 -8.42
C VAL A 307 -4.59 9.10 -7.51
N TYR A 308 -4.84 8.67 -6.28
CA TYR A 308 -3.82 8.35 -5.30
C TYR A 308 -3.68 6.83 -5.21
N ASN A 309 -2.49 6.32 -5.47
CA ASN A 309 -2.10 4.93 -5.20
C ASN A 309 -1.31 4.91 -3.90
N VAL A 310 -1.89 4.32 -2.86
CA VAL A 310 -1.37 4.25 -1.50
C VAL A 310 -0.79 2.87 -1.25
N ASN A 311 0.51 2.80 -0.99
CA ASN A 311 1.16 1.55 -0.65
C ASN A 311 1.11 1.36 0.87
N GLN A 312 0.36 0.36 1.32
CA GLN A 312 0.36 -0.02 2.73
C GLN A 312 1.51 -1.00 2.95
N TYR A 313 2.58 -0.51 3.57
CA TYR A 313 3.64 -1.36 4.09
C TYR A 313 3.12 -2.07 5.34
N SER A 314 3.11 -3.41 5.32
CA SER A 314 2.65 -4.25 6.44
C SER A 314 3.69 -4.41 7.53
#